data_AF-A0A1Y3BNJ5-F1
#
_entry.id   AF-A0A1Y3BNJ5-F1
#
_cell.length_a   1.000
_cell.length_b   1.000
_cell.length_c   1.000
_cell.angle_alpha   90.00
_cell.angle_beta   90.00
_cell.angle_gamma   90.00
#
_symmetry.space_group_name_H-M   'P 1'
#
loop_
_entity.id
_entity.type
_entity.pdbx_description
1 polymer ?
#
loop_
_entity_poly.entity_id
_entity_poly.type
_entity_poly.pdbx_seq_one_letter_code
_entity_poly.pdbx_strand_id
1 'polypeptide(L)'
;MANPNTKSTANTSVFHTFNKAYNNLKITKEQIYSNVDEIKKIRDDFEQMFMIDTAKFFTDKLITLEQDHNDDEIYRMAKLLHQKEQYHRAALMITSNNFHLKNLSARFLAAKCYFDCKEYSKSLEILNLPIDNLSFDEKGGSFNQWKSSIQLLKGHIHEALNDKELANKCFFDALVLDPFCYEAFQ
;
A
#
# COMPACT_ATOMS: atom_id res chain seq x y z
N MET A 1 -20.67 20.73 -48.59
CA MET A 1 -19.39 20.02 -48.39
C MET A 1 -18.58 20.77 -47.35
N ALA A 2 -18.56 20.30 -46.09
CA ALA A 2 -17.78 20.91 -45.02
C ALA A 2 -16.55 20.03 -44.72
N ASN A 3 -15.37 20.63 -44.77
CA ASN A 3 -14.06 19.98 -44.70
C ASN A 3 -13.69 19.63 -43.22
N PRO A 4 -13.34 18.37 -42.87
CA PRO A 4 -13.19 17.93 -41.47
C PRO A 4 -11.84 18.24 -40.79
N ASN A 5 -10.96 19.07 -41.37
CA ASN A 5 -9.56 19.21 -40.91
C ASN A 5 -9.25 20.48 -40.07
N THR A 6 -9.94 20.73 -38.97
CA THR A 6 -9.62 21.89 -38.08
C THR A 6 -9.45 21.56 -36.59
N LYS A 7 -9.24 20.29 -36.20
CA LYS A 7 -9.06 19.91 -34.78
C LYS A 7 -7.63 19.52 -34.34
N SER A 8 -6.62 19.57 -35.22
CA SER A 8 -5.29 19.04 -34.90
C SER A 8 -4.23 20.09 -34.49
N THR A 9 -4.46 21.38 -34.73
CA THR A 9 -3.42 22.42 -34.52
C THR A 9 -3.37 23.01 -33.11
N ALA A 10 -4.46 22.94 -32.33
CA ALA A 10 -4.53 23.49 -30.98
C ALA A 10 -3.74 22.66 -29.95
N ASN A 11 -3.81 21.32 -30.03
CA ASN A 11 -3.12 20.43 -29.08
C ASN A 11 -1.59 20.52 -29.18
N THR A 12 -1.06 20.70 -30.38
CA THR A 12 0.38 20.87 -30.64
C THR A 12 0.92 22.18 -30.05
N SER A 13 0.12 23.25 -30.09
CA SER A 13 0.45 24.56 -29.53
C SER A 13 0.51 24.55 -28.00
N VAL A 14 -0.46 23.89 -27.35
CA VAL A 14 -0.49 23.75 -25.89
C VAL A 14 0.67 22.91 -25.40
N PHE A 15 0.96 21.79 -26.07
CA PHE A 15 2.09 20.92 -25.72
C PHE A 15 3.46 21.62 -25.91
N HIS A 16 3.61 22.39 -26.98
CA HIS A 16 4.82 23.18 -27.21
C HIS A 16 4.98 24.31 -26.19
N THR A 17 3.88 24.98 -25.82
CA THR A 17 3.87 26.05 -24.81
C THR A 17 4.19 25.49 -23.42
N PHE A 18 3.62 24.33 -23.08
CA PHE A 18 3.91 23.62 -21.84
C PHE A 18 5.38 23.18 -21.77
N ASN A 19 5.91 22.55 -22.81
CA ASN A 19 7.32 22.16 -22.86
C ASN A 19 8.25 23.37 -22.81
N LYS A 20 7.89 24.50 -23.44
CA LYS A 20 8.65 25.73 -23.34
C LYS A 20 8.65 26.28 -21.92
N ALA A 21 7.51 26.28 -21.22
CA ALA A 21 7.41 26.71 -19.83
C ALA A 21 8.16 25.76 -18.87
N TYR A 22 8.03 24.45 -19.07
CA TYR A 22 8.70 23.40 -18.30
C TYR A 22 10.22 23.47 -18.47
N ASN A 23 10.72 23.65 -19.70
CA ASN A 23 12.15 23.79 -19.96
C ASN A 23 12.73 25.14 -19.49
N ASN A 24 11.89 26.17 -19.35
CA ASN A 24 12.28 27.48 -18.81
C ASN A 24 12.24 27.54 -17.28
N LEU A 25 11.47 26.65 -16.64
CA LEU A 25 11.55 26.39 -15.21
C LEU A 25 12.87 25.66 -14.95
N LYS A 26 13.93 26.43 -14.68
CA LYS A 26 15.19 25.90 -14.14
C LYS A 26 14.99 25.42 -12.70
N ILE A 27 14.11 24.45 -12.52
CA ILE A 27 13.98 23.73 -11.26
C ILE A 27 15.04 22.65 -11.31
N THR A 28 16.11 22.85 -10.57
CA THR A 28 17.15 21.82 -10.40
C THR A 28 16.53 20.59 -9.73
N LYS A 29 17.03 19.39 -10.02
CA LYS A 29 16.59 18.17 -9.31
C LYS A 29 16.68 18.37 -7.79
N GLU A 30 17.71 19.06 -7.32
CA GLU A 30 17.91 19.45 -5.92
C GLU A 30 16.75 20.30 -5.35
N GLN A 31 16.18 21.23 -6.13
CA GLN A 31 14.99 21.99 -5.71
C GLN A 31 13.70 21.15 -5.72
N ILE A 32 13.57 20.16 -6.62
CA ILE A 32 12.44 19.23 -6.60
C ILE A 32 12.49 18.38 -5.33
N TYR A 33 13.66 17.82 -5.01
CA TYR A 33 13.85 16.98 -3.82
C TYR A 33 13.78 17.79 -2.50
N SER A 34 14.23 19.05 -2.48
CA SER A 34 14.02 19.95 -1.34
C SER A 34 12.54 20.12 -0.98
N ASN A 35 11.64 20.01 -1.96
CA ASN A 35 10.20 20.10 -1.73
C ASN A 35 9.57 18.76 -1.33
N VAL A 36 10.22 17.62 -1.59
CA VAL A 36 9.68 16.28 -1.27
C VAL A 36 9.54 16.10 0.24
N ASP A 37 10.54 16.49 1.01
CA ASP A 37 10.49 16.39 2.47
C ASP A 37 9.40 17.28 3.07
N GLU A 38 9.16 18.47 2.49
CA GLU A 38 8.05 19.34 2.89
C GLU A 38 6.70 18.70 2.56
N ILE A 39 6.55 18.09 1.37
CA ILE A 39 5.34 17.37 0.98
C ILE A 39 5.09 16.17 1.91
N LYS A 40 6.14 15.44 2.32
CA LYS A 40 6.04 14.36 3.30
C LYS A 40 5.51 14.86 4.65
N LYS A 41 6.04 15.98 5.16
CA LYS A 41 5.54 16.61 6.39
C LYS A 41 4.07 17.01 6.28
N ILE A 42 3.71 17.70 5.20
CA ILE A 42 2.32 18.12 4.94
C ILE A 42 1.38 16.90 4.88
N ARG A 43 1.80 15.83 4.19
CA ARG A 43 1.04 14.56 4.15
C ARG A 43 0.86 14.00 5.56
N ASP A 44 1.93 13.93 6.34
CA ASP A 44 1.90 13.35 7.69
C ASP A 44 1.00 14.15 8.63
N ASP A 45 1.01 15.49 8.54
CA ASP A 45 0.09 16.37 9.29
C ASP A 45 -1.38 16.04 8.94
N PHE A 46 -1.70 15.90 7.65
CA PHE A 46 -3.06 15.55 7.21
C PHE A 46 -3.45 14.12 7.58
N GLU A 47 -2.51 13.17 7.55
CA GLU A 47 -2.73 11.79 8.01
C GLU A 47 -3.06 11.78 9.51
N GLN A 48 -2.31 12.53 10.33
CA GLN A 48 -2.56 12.67 11.77
C GLN A 48 -3.90 13.35 12.08
N MET A 49 -4.34 14.28 11.23
CA MET A 49 -5.66 14.92 11.32
C MET A 49 -6.80 14.05 10.78
N PHE A 50 -6.54 12.80 10.38
CA PHE A 50 -7.50 11.89 9.74
C PHE A 50 -8.11 12.43 8.43
N MET A 51 -7.44 13.40 7.78
CA MET A 51 -7.82 13.94 6.47
C MET A 51 -7.28 13.05 5.35
N ILE A 52 -7.76 11.81 5.31
CA ILE A 52 -7.17 10.74 4.51
C ILE A 52 -7.20 11.03 3.00
N ASP A 53 -8.23 11.68 2.46
CA ASP A 53 -8.28 11.99 1.02
C ASP A 53 -7.22 13.03 0.62
N THR A 54 -6.93 13.99 1.51
CA THR A 54 -5.83 14.95 1.32
C THR A 54 -4.47 14.26 1.44
N ALA A 55 -4.28 13.41 2.46
CA ALA A 55 -3.04 12.64 2.61
C ALA A 55 -2.78 11.74 1.39
N LYS A 56 -3.81 11.10 0.83
CA LYS A 56 -3.72 10.32 -0.41
C LYS A 56 -3.28 11.17 -1.60
N PHE A 57 -3.83 12.38 -1.75
CA PHE A 57 -3.42 13.28 -2.83
C PHE A 57 -1.92 13.55 -2.78
N PHE A 58 -1.36 13.90 -1.62
CA PHE A 58 0.08 14.13 -1.49
C PHE A 58 0.89 12.86 -1.68
N THR A 59 0.43 11.72 -1.17
CA THR A 59 1.10 10.42 -1.35
C THR A 59 1.18 10.03 -2.84
N ASP A 60 0.12 10.26 -3.63
CA ASP A 60 0.13 10.06 -5.08
C ASP A 60 1.22 10.90 -5.78
N LYS A 61 1.39 12.15 -5.33
CA LYS A 61 2.46 13.02 -5.83
C LYS A 61 3.83 12.51 -5.44
N LEU A 62 4.01 12.08 -4.20
CA LEU A 62 5.29 11.52 -3.72
C LEU A 62 5.71 10.28 -4.52
N ILE A 63 4.79 9.34 -4.77
CA ILE A 63 5.05 8.16 -5.60
C ILE A 63 5.55 8.55 -7.01
N THR A 64 4.97 9.61 -7.59
CA THR A 64 5.35 10.10 -8.92
C THR A 64 6.72 10.81 -8.91
N LEU A 65 7.02 11.52 -7.81
CA LEU A 65 8.26 12.31 -7.66
C LEU A 65 9.47 11.44 -7.28
N GLU A 66 9.27 10.36 -6.51
CA GLU A 66 10.32 9.47 -6.01
C GLU A 66 10.42 8.15 -6.79
N GLN A 67 10.60 8.20 -8.12
CA GLN A 67 10.53 7.01 -9.00
C GLN A 67 11.45 5.85 -8.60
N ASP A 68 12.63 6.13 -8.03
CA ASP A 68 13.62 5.11 -7.68
C ASP A 68 13.49 4.57 -6.24
N HIS A 69 12.74 5.24 -5.35
CA HIS A 69 12.68 4.95 -3.91
C HIS A 69 11.25 5.12 -3.33
N ASN A 70 10.24 4.60 -4.02
CA ASN A 70 8.83 4.79 -3.66
C ASN A 70 8.22 3.65 -2.83
N ASP A 71 9.01 2.66 -2.37
CA ASP A 71 8.48 1.50 -1.63
C ASP A 71 7.69 1.90 -0.38
N ASP A 72 8.17 2.89 0.37
CA ASP A 72 7.49 3.42 1.55
C ASP A 72 6.21 4.17 1.21
N GLU A 73 6.24 4.95 0.14
CA GLU A 73 5.10 5.75 -0.32
C GLU A 73 3.98 4.89 -0.90
N ILE A 74 4.32 3.85 -1.66
CA ILE A 74 3.37 2.87 -2.17
C ILE A 74 2.73 2.07 -1.02
N TYR A 75 3.53 1.65 -0.03
CA TYR A 75 2.99 0.97 1.16
C TYR A 75 2.06 1.89 1.95
N ARG A 76 2.45 3.16 2.15
CA ARG A 76 1.60 4.16 2.82
C ARG A 76 0.32 4.41 2.03
N MET A 77 0.38 4.53 0.71
CA MET A 77 -0.81 4.65 -0.14
C MET A 77 -1.76 3.45 0.04
N ALA A 78 -1.23 2.22 0.11
CA ALA A 78 -2.04 1.03 0.37
C ALA A 78 -2.73 1.09 1.75
N LYS A 79 -2.05 1.57 2.80
CA LYS A 79 -2.65 1.79 4.12
C LYS A 79 -3.79 2.82 4.07
N LEU A 80 -3.57 3.96 3.43
CA LEU A 80 -4.60 5.00 3.30
C LEU A 80 -5.81 4.53 2.47
N LEU A 81 -5.59 3.68 1.46
CA LEU A 81 -6.68 3.05 0.70
C LEU A 81 -7.47 2.06 1.55
N HIS A 82 -6.79 1.24 2.38
CA HIS A 82 -7.43 0.33 3.32
C HIS A 82 -8.30 1.08 4.35
N GLN A 83 -7.79 2.17 4.93
CA GLN A 83 -8.54 3.04 5.84
C GLN A 83 -9.79 3.67 5.21
N LYS A 84 -9.82 3.81 3.88
CA LYS A 84 -10.99 4.28 3.11
C LYS A 84 -11.87 3.14 2.60
N GLU A 85 -11.67 1.92 3.11
CA GLU A 85 -12.38 0.70 2.72
C GLU A 85 -12.23 0.33 1.23
N GLN A 86 -11.18 0.84 0.58
CA GLN A 86 -10.89 0.56 -0.83
C GLN A 86 -9.98 -0.66 -0.95
N TYR A 87 -10.42 -1.78 -0.36
CA TYR A 87 -9.61 -2.97 -0.12
C TYR A 87 -9.00 -3.57 -1.40
N HIS A 88 -9.76 -3.74 -2.47
CA HIS A 88 -9.20 -4.26 -3.73
C HIS A 88 -8.11 -3.35 -4.31
N ARG A 89 -8.28 -2.02 -4.21
CA ARG A 89 -7.27 -1.06 -4.69
C ARG A 89 -6.01 -1.14 -3.84
N ALA A 90 -6.15 -1.26 -2.52
CA ALA A 90 -5.03 -1.43 -1.60
C ALA A 90 -4.27 -2.74 -1.88
N ALA A 91 -4.98 -3.85 -2.05
CA ALA A 91 -4.39 -5.14 -2.39
C ALA A 91 -3.64 -5.08 -3.73
N LEU A 92 -4.25 -4.51 -4.77
CA LEU A 92 -3.63 -4.33 -6.09
C LEU A 92 -2.40 -3.43 -6.05
N MET A 93 -2.39 -2.39 -5.21
CA MET A 93 -1.24 -1.52 -5.02
C MET A 93 -0.01 -2.30 -4.52
N ILE A 94 -0.23 -3.29 -3.65
CA ILE A 94 0.84 -4.13 -3.09
C ILE A 94 1.23 -5.27 -4.04
N THR A 95 0.25 -5.93 -4.66
CA THR A 95 0.51 -7.11 -5.50
C THR A 95 1.12 -6.74 -6.83
N SER A 96 0.68 -5.66 -7.47
CA SER A 96 1.24 -5.21 -8.76
C SER A 96 2.71 -4.79 -8.67
N ASN A 97 3.13 -4.26 -7.51
CA ASN A 97 4.52 -3.89 -7.23
C ASN A 97 5.35 -5.03 -6.59
N ASN A 98 4.79 -6.25 -6.45
CA ASN A 98 5.43 -7.41 -5.85
C ASN A 98 5.90 -7.23 -4.39
N PHE A 99 5.32 -6.28 -3.65
CA PHE A 99 5.78 -5.97 -2.28
C PHE A 99 5.41 -7.05 -1.26
N HIS A 100 4.32 -7.78 -1.51
CA HIS A 100 3.97 -8.96 -0.72
C HIS A 100 5.05 -10.07 -0.76
N LEU A 101 5.96 -10.04 -1.75
CA LEU A 101 7.10 -10.95 -1.84
C LEU A 101 8.36 -10.41 -1.17
N LYS A 102 8.40 -9.11 -0.84
CA LYS A 102 9.57 -8.45 -0.24
C LYS A 102 9.41 -8.24 1.26
N ASN A 103 8.24 -7.77 1.71
CA ASN A 103 8.00 -7.34 3.08
C ASN A 103 6.81 -8.08 3.72
N LEU A 104 6.98 -8.53 4.97
CA LEU A 104 5.88 -9.18 5.72
C LEU A 104 4.73 -8.22 5.98
N SER A 105 5.02 -6.97 6.31
CA SER A 105 4.02 -5.92 6.56
C SER A 105 3.11 -5.70 5.33
N ALA A 106 3.69 -5.69 4.14
CA ALA A 106 2.97 -5.58 2.88
C ALA A 106 2.16 -6.85 2.57
N ARG A 107 2.74 -8.03 2.80
CA ARG A 107 2.02 -9.31 2.64
C ARG A 107 0.79 -9.37 3.54
N PHE A 108 0.96 -9.05 4.81
CA PHE A 108 -0.12 -8.99 5.79
C PHE A 108 -1.21 -8.01 5.35
N LEU A 109 -0.85 -6.78 4.97
CA LEU A 109 -1.82 -5.77 4.53
C LEU A 109 -2.60 -6.21 3.29
N ALA A 110 -1.93 -6.80 2.29
CA ALA A 110 -2.62 -7.32 1.10
C ALA A 110 -3.59 -8.46 1.45
N ALA A 111 -3.16 -9.42 2.26
CA ALA A 111 -4.01 -10.50 2.72
C ALA A 111 -5.20 -9.98 3.54
N LYS A 112 -4.98 -9.01 4.43
CA LYS A 112 -6.04 -8.36 5.22
C LYS A 112 -7.07 -7.71 4.32
N CYS A 113 -6.65 -7.01 3.26
CA CYS A 113 -7.57 -6.43 2.28
C CYS A 113 -8.45 -7.51 1.61
N TYR A 114 -7.89 -8.64 1.18
CA TYR A 114 -8.68 -9.74 0.61
C TYR A 114 -9.62 -10.38 1.63
N PHE A 115 -9.19 -10.49 2.89
CA PHE A 115 -10.05 -10.95 3.98
C PHE A 115 -11.24 -10.02 4.19
N ASP A 116 -11.01 -8.70 4.23
CA ASP A 116 -12.09 -7.70 4.38
C ASP A 116 -13.04 -7.68 3.17
N CYS A 117 -12.55 -8.06 1.98
CA CYS A 117 -13.36 -8.34 0.78
C CYS A 117 -14.11 -9.67 0.80
N LYS A 118 -13.95 -10.50 1.85
CA LYS A 118 -14.47 -11.87 1.94
C LYS A 118 -13.90 -12.84 0.88
N GLU A 119 -12.76 -12.50 0.28
CA GLU A 119 -12.02 -13.35 -0.65
C GLU A 119 -11.01 -14.22 0.12
N TYR A 120 -11.52 -15.09 0.98
CA TYR A 120 -10.73 -15.88 1.93
C TYR A 120 -9.68 -16.77 1.26
N SER A 121 -10.02 -17.40 0.13
CA SER A 121 -9.08 -18.28 -0.60
C SER A 121 -7.85 -17.52 -1.11
N LYS A 122 -8.03 -16.32 -1.68
CA LYS A 122 -6.92 -15.48 -2.14
C LYS A 122 -6.09 -14.94 -0.98
N SER A 123 -6.75 -14.57 0.11
CA SER A 123 -6.07 -14.14 1.33
C SER A 123 -5.13 -15.26 1.84
N LEU A 124 -5.65 -16.49 1.93
CA LEU A 124 -4.88 -17.65 2.38
C LEU A 124 -3.72 -18.00 1.44
N GLU A 125 -3.93 -17.90 0.12
CA GLU A 125 -2.89 -18.09 -0.89
C GLU A 125 -1.70 -17.14 -0.65
N ILE A 126 -1.98 -15.85 -0.44
CA ILE A 126 -0.94 -14.84 -0.16
C ILE A 126 -0.22 -15.12 1.17
N LEU A 127 -0.94 -15.53 2.20
CA LEU A 127 -0.36 -15.83 3.52
C LEU A 127 0.43 -17.13 3.57
N ASN A 128 0.23 -18.04 2.61
CA ASN A 128 0.95 -19.31 2.53
C ASN A 128 2.21 -19.23 1.66
N LEU A 129 2.49 -18.09 1.05
CA LEU A 129 3.75 -17.87 0.35
C LEU A 129 4.95 -18.07 1.29
N PRO A 130 6.07 -18.63 0.80
CA PRO A 130 7.28 -18.80 1.59
C PRO A 130 7.74 -17.47 2.22
N ILE A 131 8.21 -17.54 3.46
CA ILE A 131 8.74 -16.39 4.21
C ILE A 131 10.25 -16.23 3.94
N ASP A 132 10.86 -17.23 3.30
CA ASP A 132 12.29 -17.27 3.00
C ASP A 132 12.68 -16.07 2.12
N ASN A 133 13.77 -15.40 2.52
CA ASN A 133 14.33 -14.20 1.86
C ASN A 133 13.50 -12.91 1.94
N LEU A 134 12.51 -12.80 2.85
CA LEU A 134 11.83 -11.53 3.09
C LEU A 134 12.76 -10.54 3.81
N SER A 135 12.80 -9.30 3.33
CA SER A 135 13.40 -8.21 4.11
C SER A 135 12.53 -7.97 5.33
N PHE A 136 13.16 -7.93 6.50
CA PHE A 136 12.49 -7.48 7.69
C PHE A 136 12.28 -5.97 7.58
N ASP A 137 11.02 -5.55 7.56
CA ASP A 137 10.62 -4.15 7.43
C ASP A 137 10.13 -3.69 8.81
N GLU A 138 10.85 -2.76 9.45
CA GLU A 138 10.55 -2.20 10.79
C GLU A 138 9.30 -1.29 10.80
N LYS A 139 8.35 -1.51 9.88
CA LYS A 139 7.12 -0.73 9.74
C LYS A 139 6.08 -1.04 10.83
N GLY A 140 6.47 -0.97 12.10
CA GLY A 140 5.57 -0.99 13.25
C GLY A 140 5.47 -2.31 14.00
N GLY A 141 6.40 -3.26 13.81
CA GLY A 141 6.42 -4.51 14.57
C GLY A 141 7.69 -5.34 14.34
N SER A 142 8.03 -6.16 15.32
CA SER A 142 9.07 -7.18 15.22
C SER A 142 8.69 -8.30 14.25
N PHE A 143 9.67 -9.08 13.81
CA PHE A 143 9.42 -10.19 12.88
C PHE A 143 8.44 -11.21 13.44
N ASN A 144 8.54 -11.49 14.75
CA ASN A 144 7.63 -12.41 15.44
C ASN A 144 6.22 -11.82 15.57
N GLN A 145 6.10 -10.51 15.82
CA GLN A 145 4.78 -9.84 15.84
C GLN A 145 4.09 -9.94 14.48
N TRP A 146 4.80 -9.70 13.38
CA TRP A 146 4.22 -9.87 12.05
C TRP A 146 3.82 -11.32 11.74
N LYS A 147 4.65 -12.30 12.14
CA LYS A 147 4.30 -13.71 12.02
C LYS A 147 3.08 -14.07 12.87
N SER A 148 2.99 -13.54 14.09
CA SER A 148 1.84 -13.71 14.97
C SER A 148 0.57 -13.15 14.32
N SER A 149 0.60 -11.91 13.82
CA SER A 149 -0.54 -11.29 13.11
C SER A 149 -0.95 -12.08 11.85
N ILE A 150 0.00 -12.67 11.13
CA ILE A 150 -0.31 -13.56 10.00
C ILE A 150 -1.05 -14.81 10.48
N GLN A 151 -0.62 -15.44 11.58
CA GLN A 151 -1.31 -16.63 12.12
C GLN A 151 -2.70 -16.28 12.66
N LEU A 152 -2.85 -15.14 13.33
CA LEU A 152 -4.15 -14.62 13.75
C LEU A 152 -5.10 -14.48 12.55
N LEU A 153 -4.64 -13.85 11.46
CA LEU A 153 -5.45 -13.67 10.26
C LEU A 153 -5.81 -15.02 9.60
N LYS A 154 -4.89 -16.00 9.59
CA LYS A 154 -5.20 -17.37 9.15
C LYS A 154 -6.28 -18.00 10.02
N GLY A 155 -6.23 -17.81 11.33
CA GLY A 155 -7.26 -18.26 12.26
C GLY A 155 -8.63 -17.75 11.88
N HIS A 156 -8.79 -16.43 11.71
CA HIS A 156 -10.06 -15.83 11.29
C HIS A 156 -10.52 -16.27 9.89
N ILE A 157 -9.59 -16.49 8.95
CA ILE A 157 -9.92 -17.06 7.64
C ILE A 157 -10.52 -18.46 7.81
N HIS A 158 -9.90 -19.32 8.62
CA HIS A 158 -10.38 -20.68 8.87
C HIS A 158 -11.73 -20.67 9.60
N GLU A 159 -11.96 -19.75 10.54
CA GLU A 159 -13.28 -19.54 11.15
C GLU A 159 -14.35 -19.19 10.10
N ALA A 160 -14.05 -18.25 9.21
CA ALA A 160 -14.96 -17.85 8.14
C ALA A 160 -15.24 -18.99 7.14
N LEU A 161 -14.32 -19.95 7.02
CA LEU A 161 -14.46 -21.16 6.24
C LEU A 161 -15.10 -22.34 7.03
N ASN A 162 -15.51 -22.12 8.28
CA ASN A 162 -16.05 -23.12 9.22
C ASN A 162 -15.08 -24.26 9.59
N ASP A 163 -13.77 -24.03 9.49
CA ASP A 163 -12.74 -24.97 9.95
C ASP A 163 -12.21 -24.57 11.33
N LYS A 164 -12.95 -24.95 12.37
CA LYS A 164 -12.64 -24.57 13.76
C LYS A 164 -11.36 -25.19 14.29
N GLU A 165 -11.00 -26.39 13.82
CA GLU A 165 -9.80 -27.08 14.29
C GLU A 165 -8.55 -26.35 13.81
N LEU A 166 -8.49 -25.99 12.52
CA LEU A 166 -7.38 -25.21 11.98
C LEU A 166 -7.38 -23.79 12.54
N ALA A 167 -8.55 -23.17 12.75
CA ALA A 167 -8.63 -21.85 13.35
C ALA A 167 -7.98 -21.81 14.74
N ASN A 168 -8.37 -22.72 15.63
CA ASN A 168 -7.81 -22.81 16.99
C ASN A 168 -6.30 -23.06 16.98
N LYS A 169 -5.82 -23.90 16.06
CA LYS A 169 -4.39 -24.15 15.90
C LYS A 169 -3.66 -22.86 15.50
N CYS A 170 -4.18 -22.12 14.52
CA CYS A 170 -3.61 -20.86 14.08
C CYS A 170 -3.59 -19.80 15.19
N PHE A 171 -4.65 -19.68 15.99
CA PHE A 171 -4.68 -18.77 17.14
C PHE A 171 -3.65 -19.16 18.20
N PHE A 172 -3.52 -20.45 18.50
CA PHE A 172 -2.48 -20.94 19.41
C PHE A 172 -1.06 -20.64 18.89
N ASP A 173 -0.81 -20.90 17.60
CA ASP A 173 0.48 -20.58 16.97
C ASP A 173 0.78 -19.07 17.01
N ALA A 174 -0.25 -18.22 16.87
CA ALA A 174 -0.10 -16.77 17.02
C ALA A 174 0.37 -16.37 18.42
N LEU A 175 -0.18 -16.98 19.47
CA LEU A 175 0.20 -16.73 20.87
C LEU A 175 1.59 -17.27 21.22
N VAL A 176 2.00 -18.39 20.61
CA VAL A 176 3.37 -18.90 20.76
C VAL A 176 4.40 -17.93 20.18
N LEU A 177 4.04 -17.24 19.08
CA LEU A 177 4.90 -16.26 18.43
C LEU A 177 4.92 -14.92 19.16
N ASP A 178 3.76 -14.45 19.63
CA ASP A 178 3.62 -13.23 20.40
C ASP A 178 2.54 -13.39 21.49
N PRO A 179 2.95 -13.59 22.76
CA PRO A 179 2.02 -13.70 23.88
C PRO A 179 1.17 -12.43 24.12
N PHE A 180 1.58 -11.28 23.57
CA PHE A 180 0.84 -10.02 23.66
C PHE A 180 -0.21 -9.84 22.56
N CYS A 181 -0.35 -10.80 21.63
CA CYS A 181 -1.41 -10.80 20.62
C CYS A 181 -2.77 -11.09 21.26
N TYR A 182 -3.34 -10.09 21.93
CA TYR A 182 -4.58 -10.22 22.69
C TYR A 182 -5.77 -10.66 21.83
N GLU A 183 -5.80 -10.23 20.56
CA GLU A 183 -6.84 -10.62 19.60
C GLU A 183 -6.91 -12.14 19.39
N ALA A 184 -5.81 -12.89 19.56
CA ALA A 184 -5.81 -14.35 19.43
C ALA A 184 -6.45 -15.09 20.62
N PHE A 185 -6.74 -14.39 21.72
CA PHE A 185 -7.47 -14.97 22.86
C PHE A 185 -9.00 -14.80 22.77
N GLN A 186 -9.48 -13.85 21.95
CA GLN A 186 -10.91 -13.52 21.84
C GLN A 186 -11.64 -14.49 20.93
#